data_AF-A0A5K0Y6Y3-F1
#
_entry.id   AF-A0A5K0Y6Y3-F1
#
_cell.length_a   1.000
_cell.length_b   1.000
_cell.length_c   1.000
_cell.angle_alpha   90.00
_cell.angle_beta   90.00
_cell.angle_gamma   90.00
#
_symmetry.space_group_name_H-M   'P 1'
#
loop_
_entity.id
_entity.type
_entity.pdbx_description
1 polymer ?
#
loop_
_entity_poly.entity_id
_entity_poly.type
_entity_poly.pdbx_seq_one_letter_code
_entity_poly.pdbx_strand_id
1 'polypeptide(L)' 'YDKENPKIITNCGHHFHLSCILEWMERSDNCAVCSQ' A
#
# COMPACT_ATOMS: atom_id res chain seq x y z
N TYR A 1 4.23 10.08 -5.53
CA TYR A 1 3.26 9.39 -6.39
C TYR A 1 3.47 9.93 -7.77
N ASP A 2 3.76 9.04 -8.68
CA ASP A 2 4.20 9.36 -10.03
C ASP A 2 3.15 8.80 -10.99
N LYS A 3 3.11 9.30 -12.23
CA LYS A 3 2.15 8.77 -13.22
C LYS A 3 2.30 7.26 -13.41
N GLU A 4 3.52 6.75 -13.27
CA GLU A 4 3.86 5.33 -13.35
C GLU A 4 3.63 4.58 -12.04
N ASN A 5 3.55 5.29 -10.90
CA ASN A 5 3.39 4.70 -9.58
C ASN A 5 2.36 5.50 -8.77
N PRO A 6 1.05 5.32 -9.08
CA PRO A 6 -0.01 6.12 -8.50
C PRO A 6 -0.21 5.79 -7.01
N LYS A 7 -0.97 6.64 -6.33
CA LYS A 7 -1.42 6.36 -4.97
C LYS A 7 -2.59 5.39 -4.97
N ILE A 8 -2.54 4.44 -4.06
CA ILE A 8 -3.61 3.51 -3.72
C ILE A 8 -3.98 3.74 -2.26
N ILE A 9 -5.27 3.67 -1.96
CA ILE A 9 -5.81 3.78 -0.60
C ILE A 9 -6.26 2.38 -0.18
N THR A 10 -5.72 1.89 0.94
CA THR A 10 -6.11 0.60 1.52
C THR A 10 -7.42 0.71 2.28
N ASN A 11 -7.99 -0.43 2.65
CA ASN A 11 -9.30 -0.50 3.32
C ASN A 11 -9.33 0.21 4.69
N CYS A 12 -8.17 0.37 5.34
CA CYS A 12 -8.00 1.13 6.57
C CYS A 12 -7.80 2.65 6.33
N GLY A 13 -7.87 3.12 5.08
CA GLY A 13 -7.75 4.54 4.73
C GLY A 13 -6.32 5.04 4.54
N HIS A 14 -5.31 4.17 4.64
CA HIS A 14 -3.91 4.54 4.46
C HIS A 14 -3.52 4.55 2.98
N HIS A 15 -2.70 5.52 2.60
CA HIS A 15 -2.23 5.66 1.23
C HIS A 15 -0.82 5.09 1.02
N PHE A 16 -0.60 4.41 -0.09
CA PHE A 16 0.69 3.84 -0.45
C PHE A 16 0.94 3.99 -1.94
N HIS A 17 2.20 3.97 -2.35
CA HIS A 17 2.53 3.83 -3.77
C HIS A 17 2.14 2.44 -4.22
N LEU A 18 1.62 2.32 -5.43
CA LEU A 18 1.18 1.05 -5.99
C LEU A 18 2.25 -0.05 -5.90
N SER A 19 3.47 0.22 -6.35
CA SER A 19 4.58 -0.74 -6.24
C SER A 19 4.86 -1.12 -4.78
N CYS A 20 4.94 -0.13 -3.89
CA CYS A 20 5.31 -0.39 -2.50
C CYS A 20 4.27 -1.24 -1.75
N ILE A 21 2.97 -1.04 -2.00
CA ILE A 21 1.93 -1.88 -1.36
C ILE A 21 1.86 -3.28 -1.98
N LEU A 22 2.15 -3.42 -3.27
CA LEU A 22 2.22 -4.74 -3.90
C LEU A 22 3.38 -5.55 -3.33
N GLU A 23 4.58 -4.96 -3.27
CA GLU A 23 5.76 -5.57 -2.65
C GLU A 23 5.53 -5.89 -1.16
N TRP A 24 4.75 -5.04 -0.47
CA TRP A 24 4.38 -5.29 0.92
C TRP A 24 3.41 -6.47 1.06
N MET A 25 2.39 -6.55 0.20
CA MET A 25 1.41 -7.66 0.23
C MET A 25 2.03 -9.02 -0.11
N GLU A 26 3.16 -9.06 -0.82
CA GLU A 26 3.93 -10.31 -0.98
C GLU A 26 4.54 -10.82 0.35
N ARG A 27 4.68 -9.94 1.36
CA ARG A 27 5.28 -10.26 2.66
C ARG A 27 4.25 -10.29 3.79
N SER A 28 3.19 -9.49 3.70
CA SER A 28 2.14 -9.40 4.72
C SER A 28 0.84 -8.80 4.17
N ASP A 29 -0.28 -9.47 4.45
CA ASP A 29 -1.63 -8.96 4.16
C ASP A 29 -2.11 -7.85 5.09
N ASN A 30 -1.37 -7.55 6.17
CA ASN A 30 -1.77 -6.51 7.13
C ASN A 30 -1.22 -5.15 6.70
N CYS A 31 -1.95 -4.09 7.02
CA CYS A 31 -1.50 -2.73 6.73
C CYS A 31 -0.16 -2.40 7.43
N ALA A 32 0.83 -1.87 6.69
CA ALA A 32 2.13 -1.47 7.23
C ALA A 32 2.06 -0.32 8.27
N VAL A 33 0.95 0.43 8.32
CA VAL A 33 0.77 1.59 9.22
C VAL A 33 0.03 1.22 10.49
N CYS A 34 -1.09 0.50 10.37
CA CYS A 34 -1.95 0.16 11.50
C CYS A 34 -1.97 -1.33 11.87
N SER A 35 -1.27 -2.18 11.12
CA SER A 35 -1.19 -3.64 11.32
C SER A 35 -2.56 -4.32 11.41
N GLN A 36 -3.52 -3.79 10.64
CA GLN A 36 -4.92 -4.24 10.55
C GLN A 36 -5.13 -5.11 9.33
#